data_AF-A0A5M4B3Q4-F1
#
_entry.id   AF-A0A5M4B3Q4-F1
#
_cell.length_a   1.000
_cell.length_b   1.000
_cell.length_c   1.000
_cell.angle_alpha   90.00
_cell.angle_beta   90.00
_cell.angle_gamma   90.00
#
_symmetry.space_group_name_H-M   'P 1'
#
loop_
_entity.id
_entity.type
_entity.pdbx_description
1 polymer ?
#
loop_
_entity_poly.entity_id
_entity_poly.type
_entity_poly.pdbx_seq_one_letter_code
_entity_poly.pdbx_strand_id
1 'polypeptide(L)' 'MKAEFDLKNWDNIAVKLKGKYPQLTDADLIWRHETKADFYMIMAVKLGISMNELEQIIEHL' A
#
# COMPACT_ATOMS: atom_id res chain seq x y z
N MET A 1 -0.35 -13.07 16.36
CA MET A 1 -1.56 -12.62 15.64
C MET A 1 -1.27 -12.70 14.15
N LYS A 2 -1.75 -13.73 13.46
CA LYS A 2 -1.77 -13.77 12.00
C LYS A 2 -2.83 -12.76 11.60
N ALA A 3 -2.42 -11.53 11.28
CA ALA A 3 -3.33 -10.52 10.77
C ALA A 3 -3.89 -11.08 9.47
N GLU A 4 -5.15 -11.54 9.52
CA GLU A 4 -6.01 -11.56 8.34
C GLU A 4 -5.89 -10.15 7.76
N PHE A 5 -5.09 -10.03 6.71
CA PHE A 5 -4.81 -8.76 6.08
C PHE A 5 -6.14 -8.27 5.54
N ASP A 6 -6.75 -7.34 6.27
CA ASP A 6 -8.16 -7.03 6.18
C ASP A 6 -8.41 -6.32 4.84
N LEU A 7 -8.81 -7.09 3.83
CA LEU A 7 -8.99 -6.63 2.45
C LEU A 7 -9.91 -5.40 2.39
N LYS A 8 -10.88 -5.30 3.32
CA LYS A 8 -11.73 -4.10 3.47
C LYS A 8 -10.94 -2.86 3.88
N ASN A 9 -9.95 -3.03 4.73
CA ASN A 9 -9.09 -1.93 5.16
C ASN A 9 -8.10 -1.55 4.06
N TRP A 10 -7.64 -2.53 3.28
CA TRP A 10 -6.78 -2.28 2.12
C TRP A 10 -7.47 -1.43 1.04
N ASP A 11 -8.74 -1.73 0.69
CA ASP A 11 -9.48 -0.95 -0.31
C ASP A 11 -9.55 0.54 0.07
N ASN A 12 -9.82 0.84 1.35
CA ASN A 12 -9.81 2.20 1.88
C ASN A 12 -8.41 2.84 1.82
N ILE A 13 -7.37 2.10 2.20
CA ILE A 13 -5.98 2.58 2.11
C ILE A 13 -5.60 2.86 0.64
N ALA A 14 -5.99 1.99 -0.28
CA ALA A 14 -5.73 2.14 -1.71
C ALA A 14 -6.39 3.39 -2.29
N VAL A 15 -7.66 3.65 -1.95
CA VAL A 15 -8.37 4.88 -2.35
C VAL A 15 -7.66 6.12 -1.80
N LYS A 16 -7.26 6.11 -0.53
CA LYS A 16 -6.52 7.22 0.10
C LYS A 16 -5.14 7.43 -0.54
N LEU A 17 -4.41 6.34 -0.81
CA LEU A 17 -3.11 6.38 -1.49
C LEU A 17 -3.24 6.92 -2.91
N LYS A 18 -4.26 6.51 -3.68
CA LYS A 18 -4.55 7.05 -5.01
C LYS A 18 -4.81 8.55 -4.98
N GLY A 19 -5.55 9.01 -3.97
CA GLY A 19 -5.80 10.45 -3.76
C GLY A 19 -4.53 11.23 -3.44
N LYS A 20 -3.62 10.66 -2.65
CA LYS A 20 -2.35 11.30 -2.26
C LYS A 20 -1.28 11.21 -3.34
N TYR A 21 -1.29 10.13 -4.12
CA TYR A 21 -0.29 9.82 -5.14
C TYR A 21 -1.01 9.48 -6.46
N PRO A 22 -1.35 10.50 -7.27
CA PRO A 22 -2.05 10.30 -8.54
C PRO A 22 -1.24 9.51 -9.58
N GLN A 23 0.07 9.32 -9.35
CA GLN A 23 0.95 8.46 -10.14
C GLN A 23 0.72 6.96 -9.91
N LEU A 24 0.02 6.57 -8.84
CA LEU A 24 -0.33 5.18 -8.56
C LEU A 24 -1.52 4.80 -9.44
N THR A 25 -1.34 3.76 -10.23
CA THR A 25 -2.44 3.21 -11.04
C THR A 25 -3.26 2.23 -10.22
N ASP A 26 -4.50 1.96 -10.64
CA ASP A 26 -5.31 0.90 -10.03
C ASP A 26 -4.57 -0.44 -10.07
N ALA A 27 -3.79 -0.72 -11.12
CA ALA A 27 -2.97 -1.92 -11.20
C ALA A 27 -1.88 -2.01 -10.11
N ASP A 28 -1.34 -0.87 -9.67
CA ASP A 28 -0.36 -0.80 -8.58
C ASP A 28 -1.00 -0.99 -7.20
N LEU A 29 -2.27 -0.61 -7.08
CA LEU A 29 -3.06 -0.71 -5.85
C LEU A 29 -3.81 -2.03 -5.73
N ILE A 30 -3.99 -2.75 -6.85
CA ILE A 30 -4.54 -4.11 -6.86
C ILE A 30 -3.51 -5.03 -6.19
N TRP A 31 -3.93 -5.59 -5.07
CA TRP A 31 -3.15 -6.57 -4.34
C TRP A 31 -3.05 -7.88 -5.13
N ARG A 32 -1.92 -8.07 -5.82
CA ARG A 32 -1.60 -9.34 -6.51
C ARG A 32 -0.49 -10.13 -5.83
N HIS A 33 0.15 -9.54 -4.83
CA HIS A 33 1.35 -10.09 -4.21
C HIS A 33 1.00 -11.04 -3.07
N GLU A 34 1.81 -12.10 -2.93
CA GLU A 34 1.58 -13.16 -1.93
C GLU A 34 1.70 -12.63 -0.50
N THR A 35 2.46 -11.55 -0.27
CA THR A 35 2.66 -10.97 1.06
C THR A 35 2.57 -9.44 1.09
N LYS A 36 2.26 -8.92 2.29
CA LYS A 36 2.27 -7.48 2.58
C LYS A 36 3.64 -6.85 2.36
N ALA A 37 4.69 -7.53 2.78
CA ALA A 37 6.04 -7.00 2.67
C ALA A 37 6.41 -6.76 1.19
N ASP A 38 6.09 -7.70 0.31
CA ASP A 38 6.36 -7.58 -1.13
C ASP A 38 5.57 -6.43 -1.75
N PHE A 39 4.29 -6.32 -1.41
CA PHE A 39 3.44 -5.22 -1.87
C PHE A 39 4.02 -3.86 -1.43
N TYR A 40 4.37 -3.72 -0.15
CA TYR A 40 4.92 -2.48 0.40
C TYR A 40 6.26 -2.14 -0.22
N MET A 41 7.11 -3.14 -0.49
CA MET A 41 8.39 -2.94 -1.16
C MET A 41 8.22 -2.36 -2.57
N ILE A 42 7.31 -2.93 -3.38
CA ILE A 42 7.07 -2.46 -4.75
C ILE A 42 6.50 -1.04 -4.75
N MET A 43 5.58 -0.76 -3.85
CA MET A 43 5.00 0.57 -3.70
C MET A 43 6.02 1.60 -3.25
N ALA A 44 6.88 1.25 -2.28
CA ALA A 44 7.96 2.10 -1.81
C ALA A 44 8.93 2.43 -2.97
N VAL A 45 9.31 1.43 -3.77
CA VAL A 45 10.15 1.61 -4.97
C VAL A 45 9.49 2.54 -5.99
N LYS A 46 8.20 2.36 -6.28
CA LYS A 46 7.45 3.21 -7.22
C LYS A 46 7.31 4.65 -6.75
N LEU A 47 7.12 4.84 -5.46
CA LEU A 47 7.00 6.15 -4.84
C LEU A 47 8.37 6.80 -4.58
N GLY A 48 9.46 6.05 -4.70
CA GLY A 48 10.81 6.53 -4.42
C GLY A 48 11.06 6.81 -2.94
N ILE A 49 10.32 6.14 -2.05
CA ILE A 49 10.41 6.30 -0.60
C ILE A 49 10.87 4.99 0.05
N SER A 50 11.23 5.03 1.32
CA SER A 50 11.51 3.82 2.09
C SER A 50 10.22 3.07 2.48
N MET A 51 10.34 1.76 2.72
CA MET A 51 9.22 0.97 3.24
C MET A 51 8.71 1.50 4.58
N ASN A 52 9.59 1.99 5.45
CA ASN A 52 9.20 2.58 6.74
C ASN A 52 8.38 3.85 6.56
N GLU A 53 8.74 4.72 5.61
CA GLU A 53 7.93 5.91 5.29
C GLU A 53 6.56 5.52 4.76
N LEU A 54 6.51 4.52 3.87
CA LEU A 54 5.24 4.00 3.35
C LEU A 54 4.36 3.42 4.48
N GLU A 55 4.95 2.67 5.40
CA GLU A 55 4.23 2.14 6.57
C GLU A 55 3.69 3.26 7.44
N GLN A 56 4.51 4.26 7.78
CA GLN A 56 4.06 5.41 8.56
C GLN A 56 2.93 6.18 7.86
N ILE A 57 3.01 6.37 6.54
CA ILE A 57 1.94 6.99 5.77
C ILE A 57 0.66 6.18 5.93
N ILE A 58 0.72 4.87 5.71
CA ILE A 58 -0.45 3.99 5.77
C ILE A 58 -1.02 3.91 7.20
N GLU A 59 -0.18 3.90 8.24
CA GLU A 59 -0.62 3.93 9.64
C GLU A 59 -1.36 5.22 10.00
N HIS A 60 -1.07 6.33 9.31
CA HIS A 60 -1.71 7.64 9.52
C HIS A 60 -2.87 7.92 8.55
N LEU A 61 -3.27 6.94 7.71
CA LEU A 61 -4.38 7.07 6.75
C LEU A 61 -5.71 6.58 7.32
#